data_AF-A0A952VNL7-F1
#
_entry.id   AF-A0A952VNL7-F1
#
_cell.length_a   1.000
_cell.length_b   1.000
_cell.length_c   1.000
_cell.angle_alpha   90.00
_cell.angle_beta   90.00
_cell.angle_gamma   90.00
#
_symmetry.space_group_name_H-M   'P 1'
#
loop_
_entity.id
_entity.type
_entity.pdbx_description
1 polymer ?
#
loop_
_entity_poly.entity_id
_entity_poly.type
_entity_poly.pdbx_seq_one_letter_code
_entity_poly.pdbx_strand_id
1 'polypeptide(L)'
;MWSANVSWGVPQDSRDAFSLLQTAGILPADLTQHMERMVGFRNIAIHEYTRLNLDVVRTIITKQLDVFRAFSLTIVKSCASPTSI
;
A
#
# COMPACT_ATOMS: atom_id res chain seq x y z
N MET A 1 23.65 -2.74 -17.11
CA MET A 1 24.15 -2.55 -15.73
C MET A 1 23.29 -1.47 -15.10
N TRP A 2 22.16 -1.85 -14.48
CA TRP A 2 21.29 -0.92 -13.75
C TRP A 2 21.73 -0.97 -12.29
N SER A 3 22.26 0.13 -11.78
CA SER A 3 22.72 0.22 -10.40
C SER A 3 21.51 0.26 -9.46
N ALA A 4 21.25 -0.87 -8.81
CA ALA A 4 20.35 -0.97 -7.67
C ALA A 4 20.91 -0.14 -6.51
N ASN A 5 20.53 1.14 -6.42
CA ASN A 5 20.90 2.00 -5.30
C ASN A 5 19.69 2.38 -4.45
N VAL A 6 19.00 1.34 -3.95
CA VAL A 6 17.90 1.43 -2.98
C VAL A 6 18.08 0.19 -2.10
N SER A 7 18.89 0.29 -1.05
CA SER A 7 19.26 -0.80 -0.13
C SER A 7 18.13 -1.18 0.85
N TRP A 8 16.87 -1.18 0.40
CA TRP A 8 15.70 -1.39 1.26
C TRP A 8 15.27 -2.85 1.35
N GLY A 9 16.10 -3.78 0.86
CA GLY A 9 15.72 -5.19 0.74
C GLY A 9 14.64 -5.41 -0.33
N VAL A 10 14.30 -6.66 -0.56
CA VAL A 10 13.19 -7.04 -1.46
C VAL A 10 12.00 -7.44 -0.58
N PRO A 11 10.83 -6.78 -0.72
CA PRO A 11 9.66 -7.14 0.07
C PRO A 11 9.25 -8.59 -0.22
N GLN A 12 8.88 -9.34 0.83
CA GLN A 12 8.46 -10.74 0.67
C GLN A 12 6.98 -10.84 0.26
N ASP A 13 6.17 -9.85 0.64
CA ASP A 13 4.80 -9.71 0.21
C ASP A 13 4.37 -8.23 0.07
N SER A 14 3.10 -7.99 -0.28
CA SER A 14 2.56 -6.63 -0.41
C SER A 14 2.52 -5.87 0.90
N ARG A 15 2.40 -6.53 2.06
CA ARG A 15 2.41 -5.89 3.37
C ARG A 15 3.80 -5.33 3.66
N ASP A 16 4.82 -6.17 3.48
CA ASP A 16 6.22 -5.79 3.66
C ASP A 16 6.61 -4.62 2.74
N ALA A 17 6.08 -4.59 1.52
CA ALA A 17 6.30 -3.46 0.61
C ALA A 17 5.82 -2.13 1.20
N PHE A 18 4.65 -2.09 1.85
CA PHE A 18 4.15 -0.88 2.51
C PHE A 18 4.99 -0.49 3.73
N SER A 19 5.45 -1.47 4.52
CA SER A 19 6.36 -1.23 5.65
C SER A 19 7.70 -0.64 5.19
N LEU A 20 8.26 -1.13 4.09
CA LEU A 20 9.49 -0.59 3.51
C LEU A 20 9.31 0.83 3.01
N LEU A 21 8.19 1.14 2.34
CA LEU A 21 7.87 2.50 1.90
C LEU A 21 7.68 3.47 3.07
N GLN A 22 7.11 3.00 4.19
CA GLN A 22 7.02 3.79 5.42
C GLN A 22 8.40 4.05 6.03
N THR A 23 9.23 3.01 6.12
CA THR A 23 10.60 3.10 6.66
C THR A 23 11.46 4.04 5.82
N ALA A 24 11.23 4.08 4.50
CA ALA A 24 11.84 5.04 3.58
C ALA A 24 11.30 6.47 3.66
N GLY A 25 10.30 6.73 4.53
CA GLY A 25 9.67 8.04 4.68
C GLY A 25 8.78 8.43 3.50
N ILE A 26 8.48 7.51 2.57
CA ILE A 26 7.66 7.76 1.38
C ILE A 26 6.18 7.75 1.76
N LEU A 27 5.77 6.83 2.62
CA LEU A 27 4.38 6.75 3.11
C LEU A 27 4.28 7.17 4.58
N PRO A 28 3.27 7.98 4.94
CA PRO A 28 2.96 8.25 6.33
C PRO A 28 2.35 7.02 7.00
N ALA A 29 2.52 6.92 8.32
CA ALA A 29 2.19 5.72 9.10
C ALA A 29 0.70 5.32 9.04
N ASP A 30 -0.19 6.32 9.03
CA ASP A 30 -1.63 6.13 8.92
C ASP A 30 -2.02 5.52 7.57
N LEU A 31 -1.41 5.98 6.49
CA LEU A 31 -1.66 5.48 5.14
C LEU A 31 -1.09 4.06 4.96
N THR A 32 0.11 3.79 5.48
CA THR A 32 0.70 2.45 5.54
C THR A 32 -0.23 1.48 6.25
N GLN A 33 -0.70 1.81 7.45
CA GLN A 33 -1.57 0.93 8.22
C GLN A 33 -2.87 0.61 7.48
N HIS A 34 -3.47 1.59 6.78
CA HIS A 34 -4.66 1.35 5.97
C HIS A 34 -4.38 0.41 4.80
N MET A 35 -3.27 0.61 4.08
CA MET A 35 -2.91 -0.25 2.95
C MET A 35 -2.63 -1.69 3.39
N GLU A 36 -1.94 -1.90 4.51
CA GLU A 36 -1.72 -3.24 5.05
C GLU A 36 -3.01 -3.95 5.47
N ARG A 37 -3.97 -3.22 6.05
CA ARG A 37 -5.31 -3.76 6.35
C ARG A 37 -6.01 -4.19 5.08
N MET A 38 -5.88 -3.43 4.00
CA MET A 38 -6.44 -3.78 2.69
C MET A 38 -5.77 -5.01 2.07
N VAL A 39 -4.46 -5.22 2.26
CA VAL A 39 -3.80 -6.48 1.88
C VAL A 39 -4.39 -7.65 2.65
N GLY A 40 -4.60 -7.49 3.97
CA GLY A 40 -5.27 -8.50 4.79
C GLY A 40 -6.68 -8.82 4.30
N PHE A 41 -7.47 -7.79 3.99
CA PHE A 41 -8.81 -7.95 3.42
C PHE A 41 -8.79 -8.69 2.09
N ARG A 42 -7.88 -8.35 1.17
CA ARG A 42 -7.68 -9.07 -0.09
C ARG A 42 -7.42 -10.56 0.14
N ASN A 43 -6.54 -10.89 1.09
CA ASN A 43 -6.18 -12.28 1.37
C ASN A 43 -7.41 -13.07 1.89
N ILE A 44 -8.21 -12.47 2.78
CA ILE A 44 -9.47 -13.08 3.25
C ILE A 44 -10.45 -13.24 2.08
N ALA A 45 -10.63 -12.21 1.26
CA ALA A 45 -11.57 -12.23 0.14
C ALA A 45 -11.23 -13.31 -0.90
N ILE A 46 -9.95 -13.63 -1.10
CA ILE A 46 -9.50 -14.70 -2.01
C ILE A 46 -9.75 -16.08 -1.42
N HIS A 47 -9.44 -16.28 -0.14
CA HIS A 47 -9.53 -17.60 0.50
C HIS A 47 -10.96 -17.97 0.96
N GLU A 48 -11.76 -16.98 1.33
CA GLU A 48 -13.07 -17.15 1.95
C GLU A 48 -14.19 -16.42 1.19
N TYR A 49 -14.09 -16.35 -0.15
CA TYR A 49 -15.02 -15.58 -0.99
C TYR A 49 -16.50 -15.95 -0.78
N THR A 50 -16.81 -17.20 -0.42
CA THR A 50 -18.18 -17.66 -0.12
C THR A 50 -18.74 -17.16 1.21
N ARG A 51 -17.86 -16.73 2.12
CA ARG A 51 -18.20 -16.20 3.45
C ARG A 51 -17.89 -14.71 3.58
N LEU A 52 -17.49 -14.07 2.48
CA LEU A 52 -17.10 -12.67 2.47
C LEU A 52 -18.29 -11.78 2.85
N ASN A 53 -18.11 -10.96 3.87
CA ASN A 53 -19.12 -9.99 4.27
C ASN A 53 -19.19 -8.85 3.24
N LEU A 54 -20.27 -8.83 2.45
CA LEU A 54 -20.51 -7.83 1.41
C LEU A 54 -20.69 -6.40 1.97
N ASP A 55 -21.08 -6.22 3.22
CA ASP A 55 -21.17 -4.89 3.85
C ASP A 55 -19.78 -4.29 4.06
N VAL A 56 -18.77 -5.12 4.33
CA VAL A 56 -17.37 -4.69 4.40
C VAL A 56 -16.89 -4.27 3.01
N VAL A 57 -17.15 -5.08 1.98
CA VAL A 57 -16.84 -4.73 0.58
C VAL A 57 -17.49 -3.40 0.20
N ARG A 58 -18.79 -3.26 0.46
CA ARG A 58 -19.56 -2.04 0.20
C ARG A 58 -18.94 -0.84 0.89
N THR A 59 -18.56 -0.98 2.16
CA THR A 59 -17.93 0.10 2.93
C THR A 59 -16.60 0.51 2.33
N ILE A 60 -15.77 -0.44 1.88
CA ILE A 60 -14.49 -0.15 1.24
C ILE A 60 -14.70 0.64 -0.05
N ILE A 61 -15.56 0.17 -0.96
CA ILE A 61 -15.79 0.82 -2.26
C ILE A 61 -16.52 2.16 -2.15
N THR A 62 -17.24 2.42 -1.05
CA THR A 62 -17.99 3.67 -0.87
C THR A 62 -17.28 4.69 0.02
N LYS A 63 -16.45 4.26 0.97
CA LYS A 63 -15.86 5.16 1.98
C LYS A 63 -14.35 5.20 2.00
N GLN A 64 -13.66 4.25 1.38
CA GLN A 64 -12.19 4.13 1.50
C GLN A 64 -11.45 4.42 0.18
N LEU A 65 -12.16 4.82 -0.88
CA LEU A 65 -11.55 5.17 -2.18
C LEU A 65 -10.55 6.32 -2.07
N ASP A 66 -10.80 7.29 -1.20
CA ASP A 66 -9.90 8.42 -0.98
C ASP A 66 -8.54 7.99 -0.42
N VAL A 67 -8.49 6.89 0.34
CA VAL A 67 -7.23 6.35 0.86
C VAL A 67 -6.37 5.79 -0.28
N PHE A 68 -6.97 5.09 -1.24
CA PHE A 68 -6.26 4.62 -2.43
C PHE A 68 -5.77 5.80 -3.28
N ARG A 69 -6.59 6.84 -3.42
CA ARG A 69 -6.20 8.07 -4.11
C ARG A 69 -5.03 8.76 -3.41
N ALA A 70 -5.06 8.86 -2.08
CA ALA A 70 -3.98 9.42 -1.29
C ALA A 70 -2.68 8.61 -1.46
N PHE A 71 -2.75 7.29 -1.46
CA PHE A 71 -1.63 6.41 -1.79
C PHE A 71 -1.06 6.71 -3.17
N SER A 72 -1.87 6.67 -4.23
CA SER A 72 -1.40 6.93 -5.59
C SER A 72 -0.76 8.32 -5.73
N LEU A 73 -1.37 9.35 -5.15
CA LEU A 73 -0.82 10.71 -5.18
C LEU A 73 0.51 10.80 -4.44
N THR A 74 0.66 10.12 -3.31
CA THR A 74 1.89 10.13 -2.52
C THR A 74 3.04 9.48 -3.29
N ILE A 75 2.79 8.33 -3.93
CA ILE A 75 3.78 7.66 -4.78
C ILE A 75 4.18 8.53 -5.98
N VAL A 76 3.21 9.08 -6.70
CA VAL A 76 3.48 9.94 -7.86
C VAL A 76 4.32 11.16 -7.46
N LYS A 77 4.01 11.81 -6.34
CA LYS A 77 4.80 12.93 -5.81
C LYS A 77 6.24 12.51 -5.49
N SER A 78 6.41 11.35 -4.84
CA SER A 78 7.74 10.82 -4.51
C SER A 78 8.58 10.48 -5.74
N CYS A 79 7.95 10.12 -6.86
CA CYS A 79 8.65 9.86 -8.13
C CYS A 79 8.97 11.14 -8.91
N ALA A 80 8.20 12.21 -8.71
CA ALA A 80 8.32 13.46 -9.48
C ALA A 80 9.32 14.45 -8.89
N SER A 81 9.68 14.34 -7.60
CA SER A 81 10.85 15.02 -7.06
C SER A 81 12.11 14.29 -7.56
N PRO A 82 12.99 14.93 -8.37
CA PRO A 82 14.32 14.38 -8.56
C PRO A 82 14.96 14.38 -7.18
N THR A 83 15.28 13.19 -6.69
CA THR A 83 16.14 12.99 -5.54
C THR A 83 17.41 13.80 -5.78
N SER A 84 17.52 14.95 -5.13
CA SER A 84 18.74 15.74 -5.08
C SER A 84 19.79 14.93 -4.33
N ILE A 85 20.58 14.15 -5.07
CA ILE A 85 21.88 13.60 -4.65
C ILE A 85 22.90 14.07 -5.68
#